data_AF-A0A7T7AN93-F1
#
_entry.id   AF-A0A7T7AN93-F1
#
_cell.length_a   1.000
_cell.length_b   1.000
_cell.length_c   1.000
_cell.angle_alpha   90.00
_cell.angle_beta   90.00
_cell.angle_gamma   90.00
#
_symmetry.space_group_name_H-M   'P 1'
#
loop_
_entity.id
_entity.type
_entity.pdbx_description
1 polymer ?
#
loop_
_entity_poly.entity_id
_entity_poly.type
_entity_poly.pdbx_seq_one_letter_code
_entity_poly.pdbx_strand_id
1 'polypeptide(L)'
;MESIRAENPIYPLLTLLSSIMVFVFGMVIAKSKLIVLFCISLIILYGIFSYGKTTFKLLLIFIPLSFIPALLSIPAGGLENAFQIYFRFICFVLAAIPSLGLPPINLVRNFNNLKIPRGISLGILITIKFIPIMIKEIKQVWNAMKTRGINVNIFNFKVIYRAFIIPIMMRILNISDLLSISLETRAFVLEDKEITNYKDIKFTKRDLTYFIILIGIILTISYLYIRGSR
;
A
#
# COMPACT_ATOMS: atom_id res chain seq x y z
N MET A 1 4.77 9.94 5.41
CA MET A 1 4.49 8.53 5.03
C MET A 1 4.94 7.51 6.09
N GLU A 2 5.76 7.87 7.08
CA GLU A 2 6.18 6.92 8.14
C GLU A 2 5.13 6.71 9.24
N SER A 3 4.20 7.65 9.45
CA SER A 3 3.21 7.63 10.53
C SER A 3 2.03 6.67 10.36
N ILE A 4 1.96 5.95 9.24
CA ILE A 4 0.87 5.01 8.85
C ILE A 4 1.37 3.55 8.85
N ARG A 5 2.68 3.32 9.03
CA ARG A 5 3.25 1.96 8.96
C ARG A 5 2.94 1.16 10.22
N ALA A 6 2.65 -0.12 10.05
CA ALA A 6 2.51 -1.05 11.15
C ALA A 6 3.87 -1.29 11.84
N GLU A 7 3.89 -1.31 13.17
CA GLU A 7 5.11 -1.56 13.96
C GLU A 7 5.64 -2.98 13.74
N ASN A 8 4.76 -3.94 13.49
CA ASN A 8 5.08 -5.32 13.14
C ASN A 8 4.21 -5.80 11.97
N PRO A 9 4.65 -5.60 10.72
CA PRO A 9 3.87 -6.03 9.56
C PRO A 9 3.82 -7.56 9.48
N ILE A 10 2.60 -8.09 9.32
CA ILE A 10 2.33 -9.50 9.06
C ILE A 10 2.97 -9.91 7.73
N TYR A 11 3.14 -11.22 7.50
CA TYR A 11 3.64 -11.78 6.25
C TYR A 11 3.00 -11.09 5.00
N PRO A 12 3.79 -10.38 4.16
CA PRO A 12 3.30 -9.53 3.08
C PRO A 12 2.34 -10.14 2.07
N LEU A 13 2.53 -11.39 1.69
CA LEU A 13 1.62 -12.07 0.77
C LEU A 13 0.26 -12.34 1.44
N LEU A 14 0.29 -12.74 2.71
CA LEU A 14 -0.89 -13.03 3.50
C LEU A 14 -1.75 -11.77 3.72
N THR A 15 -1.10 -10.63 3.90
CA THR A 15 -1.79 -9.34 4.04
C THR A 15 -2.41 -8.83 2.75
N LEU A 16 -1.80 -9.11 1.60
CA LEU A 16 -2.43 -8.82 0.31
C LEU A 16 -3.64 -9.73 0.10
N LEU A 17 -3.48 -11.01 0.39
CA LEU A 17 -4.57 -11.98 0.31
C LEU A 17 -5.72 -11.60 1.25
N SER A 18 -5.42 -11.18 2.49
CA SER A 18 -6.44 -10.74 3.44
C SER A 18 -7.15 -9.47 2.99
N SER A 19 -6.43 -8.50 2.42
CA SER A 19 -7.01 -7.27 1.85
C SER A 19 -8.00 -7.59 0.73
N ILE A 20 -7.63 -8.49 -0.19
CA ILE A 20 -8.50 -8.94 -1.29
C ILE A 20 -9.73 -9.68 -0.75
N MET A 21 -9.54 -10.60 0.20
CA MET A 21 -10.65 -11.35 0.80
C MET A 21 -11.64 -10.42 1.49
N VAL A 22 -11.17 -9.50 2.33
CA VAL A 22 -12.02 -8.53 3.03
C VAL A 22 -12.75 -7.62 2.04
N PHE A 23 -12.11 -7.21 0.95
CA PHE A 23 -12.74 -6.41 -0.09
C PHE A 23 -13.88 -7.16 -0.81
N VAL A 24 -13.61 -8.39 -1.27
CA VAL A 24 -14.60 -9.21 -2.00
C VAL A 24 -15.80 -9.54 -1.11
N PHE A 25 -15.56 -10.09 0.08
CA PHE A 25 -16.63 -10.45 1.01
C PHE A 25 -17.37 -9.21 1.54
N GLY A 26 -16.65 -8.12 1.80
CA GLY A 26 -17.24 -6.84 2.17
C GLY A 26 -18.22 -6.31 1.12
N MET A 27 -17.89 -6.46 -0.17
CA MET A 27 -18.79 -6.06 -1.26
C MET A 27 -20.01 -6.97 -1.42
N VAL A 28 -19.86 -8.29 -1.20
CA VAL A 28 -21.00 -9.24 -1.26
C VAL A 28 -21.99 -8.99 -0.13
N ILE A 29 -21.51 -8.74 1.08
CA ILE A 29 -22.33 -8.56 2.28
C ILE A 29 -22.95 -7.15 2.36
N ALA A 30 -22.48 -6.21 1.53
CA ALA A 30 -22.82 -4.78 1.61
C ALA A 30 -24.31 -4.44 1.52
N LYS A 31 -25.13 -5.31 0.95
CA LYS A 31 -26.59 -5.11 0.87
C LYS A 31 -27.34 -5.48 2.15
N SER A 32 -26.68 -6.16 3.09
CA SER A 32 -27.32 -6.67 4.30
C SER A 32 -26.95 -5.85 5.55
N LYS A 33 -27.81 -5.91 6.58
CA LYS A 33 -27.53 -5.30 7.89
C LYS A 33 -26.31 -5.93 8.59
N LEU A 34 -25.84 -7.09 8.12
CA LEU A 34 -24.66 -7.79 8.66
C LEU A 34 -23.33 -7.05 8.37
N ILE A 35 -23.31 -6.08 7.45
CA ILE A 35 -22.09 -5.30 7.17
C ILE A 35 -21.57 -4.55 8.41
N VAL A 36 -22.46 -4.10 9.30
CA VAL A 36 -22.06 -3.40 10.53
C VAL A 36 -21.28 -4.34 11.44
N LEU A 37 -21.78 -5.58 11.62
CA LEU A 37 -21.10 -6.61 12.42
C LEU A 37 -19.75 -7.00 11.81
N PHE A 38 -19.68 -7.11 10.47
CA PHE A 38 -18.43 -7.35 9.75
C PHE A 38 -17.41 -6.24 10.00
N CYS A 39 -17.79 -4.98 9.84
CA CYS A 39 -16.91 -3.84 10.08
C CYS A 39 -16.40 -3.80 11.54
N ILE A 40 -17.27 -4.03 12.53
CA ILE A 40 -16.88 -4.06 13.95
C ILE A 40 -15.88 -5.20 14.20
N SER A 41 -16.14 -6.40 13.67
CA SER A 41 -15.25 -7.56 13.85
C SER A 41 -13.86 -7.32 13.25
N LEU A 42 -13.78 -6.63 12.10
CA LEU A 42 -12.50 -6.26 11.47
C LEU A 42 -11.74 -5.21 12.28
N ILE A 43 -12.43 -4.20 12.82
CA ILE A 43 -11.81 -3.17 13.67
C ILE A 43 -11.18 -3.82 14.92
N ILE A 44 -11.90 -4.76 15.55
CA ILE A 44 -11.38 -5.51 16.71
C ILE A 44 -10.17 -6.34 16.31
N LEU A 45 -10.25 -7.09 15.20
CA LEU A 45 -9.13 -7.90 14.70
C LEU A 45 -7.88 -7.05 14.43
N TYR A 46 -8.04 -5.91 13.75
CA TYR A 46 -6.92 -5.00 13.45
C TYR A 46 -6.37 -4.31 14.70
N GLY A 47 -7.22 -4.05 15.70
CA GLY A 47 -6.81 -3.57 17.02
C GLY A 47 -5.88 -4.55 17.73
N ILE A 48 -6.26 -5.84 17.75
CA ILE A 48 -5.47 -6.90 18.39
C ILE A 48 -4.13 -7.11 17.69
N PHE A 49 -4.09 -7.08 16.35
CA PHE A 49 -2.91 -7.47 15.57
C PHE A 49 -1.93 -6.33 15.25
N SER A 50 -1.81 -5.30 16.11
CA SER A 50 -0.83 -4.18 16.01
C SER A 50 -1.10 -3.17 14.88
N TYR A 51 -2.20 -3.30 14.13
CA TYR A 51 -2.66 -2.30 13.17
C TYR A 51 -3.59 -1.24 13.80
N GLY A 52 -3.78 -1.26 15.13
CA GLY A 52 -4.72 -0.38 15.83
C GLY A 52 -4.47 1.12 15.61
N LYS A 53 -3.21 1.57 15.68
CA LYS A 53 -2.86 3.00 15.46
C LYS A 53 -3.17 3.45 14.03
N THR A 54 -2.87 2.60 13.04
CA THR A 54 -3.16 2.85 11.62
C THR A 54 -4.66 2.84 11.35
N THR A 55 -5.37 1.89 11.94
CA THR A 55 -6.83 1.75 11.84
C THR A 55 -7.55 2.95 12.42
N PHE A 56 -7.17 3.41 13.61
CA PHE A 56 -7.80 4.55 14.27
C PHE A 56 -7.59 5.85 13.49
N LYS A 57 -6.37 6.12 13.01
CA LYS A 57 -6.10 7.32 12.19
C LYS A 57 -6.89 7.32 10.88
N LEU A 58 -6.93 6.19 10.19
CA LEU A 58 -7.67 6.07 8.94
C LEU A 58 -9.17 6.19 9.19
N LEU A 59 -9.71 5.50 10.20
CA LEU A 59 -11.12 5.57 10.55
C LEU A 59 -11.56 7.00 10.90
N LEU A 60 -10.74 7.76 11.65
CA LEU A 60 -11.03 9.16 12.00
C LEU A 60 -11.17 10.06 10.75
N ILE A 61 -10.34 9.84 9.73
CA ILE A 61 -10.37 10.61 8.48
C ILE A 61 -11.52 10.15 7.57
N PHE A 62 -11.77 8.83 7.52
CA PHE A 62 -12.69 8.24 6.56
C PHE A 62 -14.15 8.21 7.03
N ILE A 63 -14.43 8.29 8.34
CA ILE A 63 -15.80 8.47 8.85
C ILE A 63 -16.48 9.72 8.24
N PRO A 64 -15.92 10.95 8.33
CA PRO A 64 -16.55 12.12 7.74
C PRO A 64 -16.55 12.05 6.21
N LEU A 65 -15.50 11.47 5.61
CA LEU A 65 -15.42 11.33 4.15
C LEU A 65 -16.48 10.38 3.58
N SER A 66 -16.83 9.32 4.33
CA SER A 66 -17.87 8.34 3.95
C SER A 66 -19.27 8.96 3.92
N PHE A 67 -19.48 10.08 4.60
CA PHE A 67 -20.78 10.75 4.66
C PHE A 67 -21.14 11.40 3.31
N ILE A 68 -20.14 11.86 2.54
CA ILE A 68 -20.33 12.50 1.23
C ILE A 68 -21.02 11.55 0.23
N PRO A 69 -20.50 10.33 -0.07
CA PRO A 69 -21.16 9.41 -0.99
C PRO A 69 -22.51 8.91 -0.45
N ALA A 70 -22.67 8.81 0.87
CA ALA A 70 -23.95 8.43 1.47
C ALA A 70 -25.03 9.50 1.22
N LEU A 71 -24.71 10.78 1.42
CA LEU A 71 -25.65 11.89 1.22
C LEU A 71 -26.07 12.01 -0.26
N LEU A 72 -25.13 11.84 -1.18
CA LEU A 72 -25.38 11.88 -2.63
C LEU A 72 -26.32 10.77 -3.12
N SER A 73 -26.43 9.67 -2.36
CA SER A 73 -27.24 8.51 -2.75
C SER A 73 -28.71 8.56 -2.30
N ILE A 74 -29.06 9.49 -1.40
CA ILE A 74 -30.42 9.70 -0.89
C ILE A 74 -31.46 9.89 -2.02
N PRO A 75 -31.24 10.75 -3.04
CA PRO A 75 -32.24 10.93 -4.10
C PRO A 75 -32.45 9.69 -4.98
N ALA A 76 -31.49 8.76 -5.03
CA ALA A 76 -31.59 7.57 -5.88
C ALA A 76 -32.30 6.39 -5.20
N GLY A 77 -32.40 6.37 -3.86
CA GLY A 77 -32.88 5.17 -3.17
C GLY A 77 -33.20 5.32 -1.69
N GLY A 78 -33.40 6.55 -1.22
CA GLY A 78 -33.81 6.84 0.15
C GLY A 78 -32.71 6.62 1.21
N LEU A 79 -33.13 6.69 2.48
CA LEU A 79 -32.24 6.60 3.65
C LEU A 79 -31.58 5.23 3.81
N GLU A 80 -32.26 4.14 3.42
CA GLU A 80 -31.71 2.79 3.57
C GLU A 80 -30.50 2.56 2.66
N ASN A 81 -30.55 3.08 1.43
CA ASN A 81 -29.41 2.99 0.50
C ASN A 81 -28.24 3.88 0.94
N ALA A 82 -28.53 5.05 1.49
CA ALA A 82 -27.50 5.92 2.07
C ALA A 82 -26.75 5.24 3.22
N PHE A 83 -27.47 4.52 4.09
CA PHE A 83 -26.87 3.73 5.15
C PHE A 83 -25.97 2.61 4.61
N GLN A 84 -26.42 1.86 3.61
CA GLN A 84 -25.62 0.80 2.99
C GLN A 84 -24.34 1.35 2.32
N ILE A 85 -24.44 2.47 1.61
CA ILE A 85 -23.31 3.08 0.91
C ILE A 85 -22.28 3.62 1.92
N TYR A 86 -22.73 4.20 3.03
CA TYR A 86 -21.85 4.64 4.11
C TYR A 86 -20.97 3.50 4.65
N PHE A 87 -21.59 2.38 5.05
CA PHE A 87 -20.85 1.24 5.58
C PHE A 87 -20.01 0.52 4.52
N ARG A 88 -20.43 0.53 3.25
CA ARG A 88 -19.63 -0.02 2.15
C ARG A 88 -18.32 0.76 1.95
N PHE A 89 -18.37 2.09 2.06
CA PHE A 89 -17.18 2.91 1.96
C PHE A 89 -16.22 2.68 3.14
N ILE A 90 -16.76 2.56 4.36
CA ILE A 90 -15.97 2.17 5.53
C ILE A 90 -15.33 0.80 5.34
N CYS A 91 -16.09 -0.19 4.85
CA CYS A 91 -15.56 -1.53 4.59
C CYS A 91 -14.44 -1.52 3.54
N PHE A 92 -14.56 -0.70 2.49
CA PHE A 92 -13.50 -0.50 1.50
C PHE A 92 -12.21 0.02 2.13
N VAL A 93 -12.32 1.01 3.01
CA VAL A 93 -11.18 1.56 3.74
C VAL A 93 -10.57 0.49 4.66
N LEU A 94 -11.39 -0.26 5.39
CA LEU A 94 -10.95 -1.37 6.24
C LEU A 94 -10.22 -2.47 5.43
N ALA A 95 -10.64 -2.73 4.20
CA ALA A 95 -9.96 -3.66 3.31
C ALA A 95 -8.57 -3.16 2.89
N ALA A 96 -8.38 -1.85 2.74
CA ALA A 96 -7.11 -1.24 2.34
C ALA A 96 -6.07 -1.15 3.46
N ILE A 97 -6.49 -1.18 4.74
CA ILE A 97 -5.60 -1.01 5.92
C ILE A 97 -4.42 -2.00 5.92
N PRO A 98 -4.62 -3.33 5.77
CA PRO A 98 -3.51 -4.27 5.77
C PRO A 98 -2.47 -3.91 4.71
N SER A 99 -2.92 -3.61 3.48
CA SER A 99 -2.06 -3.25 2.34
C SER A 99 -1.28 -1.95 2.56
N LEU A 100 -1.92 -0.91 3.12
CA LEU A 100 -1.29 0.38 3.38
C LEU A 100 -0.30 0.33 4.56
N GLY A 101 -0.54 -0.56 5.52
CA GLY A 101 0.33 -0.74 6.68
C GLY A 101 1.66 -1.43 6.35
N LEU A 102 1.78 -2.09 5.18
CA LEU A 102 3.02 -2.77 4.79
C LEU A 102 4.02 -1.83 4.13
N PRO A 103 5.31 -1.93 4.51
CA PRO A 103 6.35 -1.27 3.75
C PRO A 103 6.57 -2.03 2.42
N PRO A 104 6.60 -1.34 1.27
CA PRO A 104 6.68 -1.99 -0.05
C PRO A 104 7.95 -2.82 -0.24
N ILE A 105 9.04 -2.46 0.46
CA ILE A 105 10.29 -3.23 0.48
C ILE A 105 10.10 -4.68 0.98
N ASN A 106 9.18 -4.91 1.92
CA ASN A 106 8.95 -6.24 2.48
C ASN A 106 8.16 -7.13 1.50
N LEU A 107 7.28 -6.52 0.70
CA LEU A 107 6.55 -7.25 -0.34
C LEU A 107 7.51 -7.77 -1.41
N VAL A 108 8.40 -6.91 -1.89
CA VAL A 108 9.38 -7.28 -2.93
C VAL A 108 10.38 -8.32 -2.44
N ARG A 109 10.76 -8.27 -1.15
CA ARG A 109 11.58 -9.33 -0.54
C ARG A 109 10.89 -10.69 -0.56
N ASN A 110 9.56 -10.75 -0.36
CA ASN A 110 8.82 -12.02 -0.49
C ASN A 110 8.66 -12.46 -1.95
N PHE A 111 8.54 -11.52 -2.88
CA PHE A 111 8.57 -11.83 -4.31
C PHE A 111 9.88 -12.50 -4.74
N ASN A 112 11.01 -12.13 -4.12
CA ASN A 112 12.28 -12.80 -4.34
C ASN A 112 12.25 -14.30 -3.98
N ASN A 113 11.41 -14.69 -3.01
CA ASN A 113 11.23 -16.09 -2.60
C ASN A 113 10.26 -16.86 -3.50
N LEU A 114 9.49 -16.17 -4.35
CA LEU A 114 8.43 -16.73 -5.20
C LEU A 114 8.91 -17.09 -6.63
N LYS A 115 10.22 -17.31 -6.84
CA LYS A 115 10.83 -17.64 -8.16
C LYS A 115 10.60 -16.57 -9.25
N ILE A 116 10.46 -15.30 -8.88
CA ILE A 116 10.46 -14.19 -9.85
C ILE A 116 11.90 -14.02 -10.37
N PRO A 117 12.11 -13.75 -11.68
CA PRO A 117 13.45 -13.56 -12.23
C PRO A 117 14.17 -12.42 -11.51
N ARG A 118 15.42 -12.70 -11.13
CA ARG A 118 16.22 -11.90 -10.19
C ARG A 118 16.36 -10.45 -10.63
N GLY A 119 16.58 -10.21 -11.92
CA GLY A 119 16.70 -8.87 -12.49
C GLY A 119 15.49 -7.98 -12.20
N ILE A 120 14.28 -8.56 -12.22
CA ILE A 120 13.04 -7.81 -11.95
C ILE A 120 12.94 -7.47 -10.45
N SER A 121 13.15 -8.47 -9.58
CA SER A 121 13.10 -8.28 -8.12
C SER A 121 14.08 -7.21 -7.65
N LEU A 122 15.33 -7.28 -8.12
CA LEU A 122 16.37 -6.31 -7.82
C LEU A 122 16.08 -4.94 -8.40
N GLY A 123 15.62 -4.87 -9.65
CA GLY A 123 15.20 -3.61 -10.28
C GLY A 123 14.18 -2.88 -9.41
N ILE A 124 13.13 -3.60 -8.97
CA ILE A 124 12.10 -3.03 -8.10
C ILE A 124 12.70 -2.58 -6.75
N LEU A 125 13.59 -3.37 -6.13
CA LEU A 125 14.25 -3.00 -4.87
C LEU A 125 15.10 -1.73 -5.03
N ILE A 126 15.85 -1.62 -6.13
CA ILE A 126 16.66 -0.44 -6.45
C ILE A 126 15.74 0.75 -6.68
N THR A 127 14.69 0.62 -7.48
CA THR A 127 13.72 1.71 -7.73
C THR A 127 13.09 2.22 -6.43
N ILE A 128 12.61 1.33 -5.56
CA ILE A 128 12.00 1.72 -4.26
C ILE A 128 12.99 2.51 -3.41
N LYS A 129 14.26 2.09 -3.37
CA LYS A 129 15.32 2.81 -2.64
C LYS A 129 15.73 4.12 -3.33
N PHE A 130 15.61 4.18 -4.65
CA PHE A 130 16.05 5.31 -5.45
C PHE A 130 15.04 6.47 -5.46
N ILE A 131 13.73 6.20 -5.35
CA ILE A 131 12.68 7.24 -5.24
C ILE A 131 13.03 8.34 -4.21
N PRO A 132 13.37 8.04 -2.94
CA PRO A 132 13.70 9.10 -1.98
C PRO A 132 14.98 9.85 -2.33
N ILE A 133 15.95 9.20 -2.99
CA ILE A 133 17.19 9.84 -3.47
C ILE A 133 16.85 10.82 -4.60
N MET A 134 16.04 10.37 -5.56
CA MET A 134 15.55 11.20 -6.66
C MET A 134 14.80 12.44 -6.20
N ILE A 135 13.93 12.30 -5.19
CA ILE A 135 13.21 13.46 -4.63
C ILE A 135 14.19 14.49 -4.05
N LYS A 136 15.30 14.05 -3.43
CA LYS A 136 16.33 14.97 -2.91
C LYS A 136 17.08 15.68 -4.04
N GLU A 137 17.47 14.94 -5.07
CA GLU A 137 18.14 15.51 -6.26
C GLU A 137 17.24 16.54 -6.95
N ILE A 138 15.96 16.21 -7.17
CA ILE A 138 14.97 17.13 -7.73
C ILE A 138 14.87 18.41 -6.89
N LYS A 139 14.77 18.29 -5.56
CA LYS A 139 14.73 19.45 -4.66
C LYS A 139 16.00 20.27 -4.72
N GLN A 140 17.16 19.64 -4.83
CA GLN A 140 18.44 20.34 -4.91
C GLN A 140 18.57 21.13 -6.21
N VAL A 141 18.23 20.51 -7.34
CA VAL A 141 18.20 21.21 -8.65
C VAL A 141 17.19 22.35 -8.61
N TRP A 142 16.00 22.12 -8.05
CA TRP A 142 14.97 23.14 -7.88
C TRP A 142 15.47 24.36 -7.08
N ASN A 143 16.10 24.10 -5.93
CA ASN A 143 16.65 25.17 -5.09
C ASN A 143 17.78 25.91 -5.80
N ALA A 144 18.65 25.22 -6.53
CA ALA A 144 19.73 25.84 -7.30
C ALA A 144 19.21 26.72 -8.45
N MET A 145 18.08 26.38 -9.06
CA MET A 145 17.43 27.26 -10.03
C MET A 145 16.83 28.51 -9.36
N LYS A 146 16.18 28.31 -8.19
CA LYS A 146 15.60 29.41 -7.43
C LYS A 146 16.65 30.43 -6.97
N THR A 147 17.84 29.98 -6.55
CA THR A 147 18.94 30.88 -6.16
C THR A 147 19.53 31.64 -7.35
N ARG A 148 19.45 31.09 -8.56
CA ARG A 148 19.87 31.77 -9.80
C ARG A 148 18.85 32.79 -10.32
N GLY A 149 17.76 33.02 -9.61
CA GLY A 149 16.72 33.98 -10.01
C GLY A 149 15.91 33.56 -11.23
N ILE A 150 15.98 32.29 -11.63
CA ILE A 150 15.20 31.77 -12.75
C ILE A 150 13.75 31.69 -12.30
N ASN A 151 12.91 32.59 -12.83
CA ASN A 151 11.47 32.53 -12.59
C ASN A 151 10.89 31.38 -13.41
N VAL A 152 10.70 30.23 -12.77
CA VAL A 152 10.23 29.00 -13.42
C VAL A 152 8.74 29.15 -13.72
N ASN A 153 8.43 29.83 -14.82
CA ASN A 153 7.07 29.86 -15.31
C ASN A 153 6.78 28.52 -16.01
N ILE A 154 5.78 27.76 -15.52
CA ILE A 154 5.36 26.46 -16.10
C ILE A 154 5.07 26.58 -17.60
N PHE A 155 4.66 27.77 -18.05
CA PHE A 155 4.35 28.06 -19.44
C PHE A 155 5.56 28.23 -20.37
N ASN A 156 6.78 28.38 -19.84
CA ASN A 156 7.98 28.54 -20.67
C ASN A 156 8.82 27.25 -20.74
N PHE A 157 8.34 26.31 -21.54
CA PHE A 157 8.92 24.97 -21.68
C PHE A 157 10.42 24.98 -22.06
N LYS A 158 10.87 25.96 -22.85
CA LYS A 158 12.27 26.09 -23.26
C LYS A 158 13.21 26.34 -22.08
N VAL A 159 12.76 27.12 -21.10
CA VAL A 159 13.53 27.43 -19.88
C VAL A 159 13.54 26.22 -18.96
N ILE A 160 12.41 25.55 -18.77
CA ILE A 160 12.30 24.34 -17.93
C ILE A 160 13.19 23.22 -18.47
N TYR A 161 13.13 22.97 -19.78
CA TYR A 161 13.94 21.93 -20.40
C TYR A 161 15.43 22.14 -20.14
N ARG A 162 15.94 23.35 -20.39
CA ARG A 162 17.38 23.65 -20.25
C ARG A 162 17.83 23.77 -18.79
N ALA A 163 17.03 24.42 -17.95
CA ALA A 163 17.43 24.73 -16.59
C ALA A 163 17.16 23.60 -15.58
N PHE A 164 16.17 22.74 -15.85
CA PHE A 164 15.73 21.69 -14.92
C PHE A 164 15.94 20.28 -15.46
N ILE A 165 15.43 19.98 -16.65
CA ILE A 165 15.43 18.61 -17.20
C ILE A 165 16.85 18.14 -17.53
N ILE A 166 17.66 18.95 -18.21
CA ILE A 166 19.03 18.58 -18.56
C ILE A 166 19.86 18.25 -17.31
N PRO A 167 19.91 19.10 -16.26
CA PRO A 167 20.63 18.75 -15.03
C PRO A 167 20.13 17.47 -14.36
N ILE A 168 18.81 17.29 -14.25
CA ILE A 168 18.25 16.06 -13.63
C ILE A 168 18.63 14.82 -14.44
N MET A 169 18.57 14.89 -15.77
CA MET A 169 18.93 13.76 -16.63
C MET A 169 20.39 13.38 -16.44
N MET A 170 21.29 14.36 -16.40
CA MET A 170 22.71 14.12 -16.10
C MET A 170 22.92 13.49 -14.73
N ARG A 171 22.15 13.92 -13.71
CA ARG A 171 22.23 13.33 -12.36
C ARG A 171 21.75 11.88 -12.35
N ILE A 172 20.66 11.56 -13.05
CA ILE A 172 20.15 10.19 -13.16
C ILE A 172 21.17 9.28 -13.85
N LEU A 173 21.72 9.72 -14.99
CA LEU A 173 22.72 8.95 -15.75
C LEU A 173 23.95 8.66 -14.89
N ASN A 174 24.52 9.69 -14.25
CA ASN A 174 25.69 9.51 -13.38
C ASN A 174 25.41 8.56 -12.21
N ILE A 175 24.22 8.64 -11.59
CA ILE A 175 23.88 7.71 -10.51
C ILE A 175 23.70 6.28 -11.05
N SER A 176 23.12 6.12 -12.24
CA SER A 176 22.99 4.80 -12.88
C SER A 176 24.35 4.17 -13.16
N ASP A 177 25.29 4.94 -13.74
CA ASP A 177 26.64 4.45 -14.05
C ASP A 177 27.40 4.07 -12.76
N LEU A 178 27.33 4.92 -11.73
CA LEU A 178 27.91 4.62 -10.43
C LEU A 178 27.30 3.37 -9.78
N LEU A 179 25.98 3.17 -9.91
CA LEU A 179 25.31 1.97 -9.42
C LEU A 179 25.77 0.73 -10.19
N SER A 180 25.89 0.81 -11.53
CA SER A 180 26.37 -0.31 -12.36
C SER A 180 27.80 -0.71 -11.98
N ILE A 181 28.71 0.26 -11.95
CA ILE A 181 30.11 0.03 -11.55
C ILE A 181 30.18 -0.51 -10.11
N SER A 182 29.34 -0.01 -9.20
CA SER A 182 29.28 -0.52 -7.82
C SER A 182 28.77 -1.96 -7.74
N LEU A 183 27.87 -2.38 -8.63
CA LEU A 183 27.37 -3.76 -8.71
C LEU A 183 28.42 -4.68 -9.32
N GLU A 184 29.08 -4.25 -10.39
CA GLU A 184 30.16 -5.01 -11.05
C GLU A 184 31.36 -5.25 -10.11
N THR A 185 31.80 -4.20 -9.39
CA THR A 185 32.89 -4.32 -8.40
C THR A 185 32.56 -5.23 -7.22
N ARG A 186 31.27 -5.45 -6.94
CA ARG A 186 30.79 -6.41 -5.92
C ARG A 186 30.54 -7.81 -6.47
N ALA A 187 30.98 -8.09 -7.70
CA ALA A 187 30.76 -9.34 -8.41
C ALA A 187 29.26 -9.72 -8.42
N PHE A 188 28.38 -8.75 -8.68
CA PHE A 188 26.95 -9.00 -8.76
C PHE A 188 26.62 -9.73 -10.06
N VAL A 189 26.33 -11.03 -9.95
CA VAL A 189 25.99 -11.88 -11.10
C VAL A 189 24.47 -12.04 -11.18
N LEU A 190 23.90 -11.77 -12.37
CA LEU A 190 22.46 -11.92 -12.65
C LEU A 190 22.04 -13.38 -12.87
N GLU A 191 22.98 -14.26 -13.19
CA GLU A 191 22.77 -15.69 -13.42
C GLU A 191 22.31 -16.43 -12.15
N ASP A 192 21.74 -17.62 -12.35
CA ASP A 192 21.17 -18.48 -11.31
C ASP A 192 22.23 -19.16 -10.42
N LYS A 193 23.17 -18.38 -9.86
CA LYS A 193 24.07 -18.84 -8.79
C LYS A 193 23.35 -18.89 -7.45
N GLU A 194 23.77 -19.77 -6.55
CA GLU A 194 23.22 -19.81 -5.19
C GLU A 194 23.61 -18.53 -4.43
N ILE A 195 22.60 -17.77 -4.01
CA ILE A 195 22.77 -16.50 -3.27
C ILE A 195 22.02 -16.63 -1.94
N THR A 196 22.62 -16.13 -0.86
CA THR A 196 21.99 -16.07 0.45
C THR A 196 21.25 -14.75 0.62
N ASN A 197 19.95 -14.81 0.94
CA ASN A 197 19.17 -13.61 1.24
C ASN A 197 19.49 -13.12 2.67
N TYR A 198 20.10 -11.94 2.78
CA TYR A 198 20.48 -11.38 4.09
C TYR A 198 19.28 -11.03 4.99
N LYS A 199 18.11 -10.73 4.41
CA LYS A 199 16.89 -10.37 5.15
C LYS A 199 15.69 -11.15 4.64
N ASP A 200 15.58 -12.39 5.11
CA ASP A 200 14.39 -13.20 4.87
C ASP A 200 13.24 -12.83 5.79
N ILE A 201 12.06 -12.73 5.18
CA ILE A 201 10.81 -12.55 5.91
C ILE A 201 10.27 -13.94 6.19
N LYS A 202 10.48 -14.43 7.41
CA LYS A 202 10.01 -15.74 7.84
C LYS A 202 8.54 -15.65 8.25
N PHE A 203 7.79 -16.69 7.88
CA PHE A 203 6.41 -16.86 8.32
C PHE A 203 6.38 -17.11 9.84
N THR A 204 5.60 -16.32 10.58
CA THR A 204 5.51 -16.44 12.03
C THR A 204 4.17 -17.05 12.46
N LYS A 205 4.13 -17.69 13.63
CA LYS A 205 2.87 -18.26 14.19
C LYS A 205 1.78 -17.20 14.38
N ARG A 206 2.15 -15.93 14.59
CA ARG A 206 1.23 -14.80 14.67
C ARG A 206 0.52 -14.52 13.34
N ASP A 207 1.22 -14.71 12.21
CA ASP A 207 0.62 -14.54 10.88
C ASP A 207 -0.45 -15.61 10.63
N LEU A 208 -0.17 -16.84 11.05
CA LEU A 208 -1.12 -17.96 10.98
C LEU A 208 -2.36 -17.70 11.83
N THR A 209 -2.20 -17.28 13.09
CA THR A 209 -3.35 -17.01 13.97
C THR A 209 -4.23 -15.89 13.45
N TYR A 210 -3.63 -14.80 12.92
CA TYR A 210 -4.38 -13.74 12.25
C TYR A 210 -5.23 -14.26 11.09
N PHE A 211 -4.64 -15.08 10.22
CA PHE A 211 -5.34 -15.60 9.04
C PHE A 211 -6.50 -16.53 9.41
N ILE A 212 -6.28 -17.40 10.38
CA ILE A 212 -7.32 -18.33 10.87
C ILE A 212 -8.51 -17.56 11.45
N ILE A 213 -8.25 -16.54 12.28
CA ILE A 213 -9.32 -15.73 12.88
C ILE A 213 -10.08 -14.97 11.78
N LEU A 214 -9.37 -14.42 10.79
CA LEU A 214 -9.99 -13.71 9.67
C LEU A 214 -10.91 -14.62 8.85
N ILE A 215 -10.45 -15.83 8.51
CA ILE A 215 -11.28 -16.84 7.83
C ILE A 215 -12.49 -17.21 8.68
N GLY A 216 -12.32 -17.40 9.99
CA GLY A 216 -13.42 -17.69 10.91
C GLY A 216 -14.50 -16.59 10.89
N ILE A 217 -14.10 -15.32 10.92
CA ILE A 217 -15.02 -14.17 10.83
C ILE A 217 -15.76 -14.16 9.48
N ILE A 218 -15.05 -14.37 8.37
CA ILE A 218 -15.66 -14.39 7.03
C ILE A 218 -16.67 -15.54 6.92
N LEU A 219 -16.32 -16.75 7.38
CA LEU A 219 -17.19 -17.92 7.31
C LEU A 219 -18.43 -17.78 8.18
N THR A 220 -18.28 -17.30 9.42
CA THR A 220 -19.41 -17.10 10.33
C THR A 220 -20.41 -16.09 9.78
N ILE A 221 -19.93 -14.97 9.23
CA ILE A 221 -20.81 -13.94 8.66
C ILE A 221 -21.41 -14.39 7.32
N SER A 222 -20.65 -15.10 6.49
CA SER A 222 -21.20 -15.69 5.25
C SER A 222 -22.29 -16.72 5.56
N TYR A 223 -22.10 -17.54 6.59
CA TYR A 223 -23.11 -18.50 7.05
C TYR A 223 -24.38 -17.79 7.54
N LEU A 224 -24.23 -16.73 8.34
CA LEU A 224 -25.36 -15.92 8.81
C LEU A 224 -26.08 -15.21 7.66
N TYR A 225 -25.34 -14.75 6.64
CA TYR A 225 -25.91 -14.13 5.45
C TYR A 225 -26.76 -15.12 4.64
N ILE A 226 -26.25 -16.34 4.43
CA ILE A 226 -26.98 -17.40 3.73
C ILE A 226 -28.23 -17.82 4.53
N ARG A 227 -28.10 -17.95 5.86
CA ARG A 227 -29.24 -18.30 6.73
C ARG A 227 -30.31 -17.21 6.79
N GLY A 228 -29.91 -15.93 6.77
CA GLY A 228 -30.85 -14.81 6.76
C GLY A 228 -31.49 -14.51 5.40
N SER A 229 -31.01 -15.16 4.33
CA SER A 229 -31.58 -15.05 2.97
C SER A 229 -32.57 -16.17 2.63
N ARG A 230 -32.73 -17.17 3.51
CA ARG A 230 -33.80 -18.19 3.43
C ARG A 230 -34.97 -17.76 4.30
#